data_AF-A0A523AW50-F1
#
_entry.id   AF-A0A523AW50-F1
#
_cell.length_a   1.000
_cell.length_b   1.000
_cell.length_c   1.000
_cell.angle_alpha   90.00
_cell.angle_beta   90.00
_cell.angle_gamma   90.00
#
_symmetry.space_group_name_H-M   'P 1'
#
loop_
_entity.id
_entity.type
_entity.pdbx_description
1 polymer ?
#
loop_
_entity_poly.entity_id
_entity_poly.type
_entity_poly.pdbx_seq_one_letter_code
_entity_poly.pdbx_strand_id
1 'polypeptide(L)'
;MEDNRKVHHLLLFPSFSAVEELEELFSSKTEDLKREGRPHVDLSPPEVAEAALSVGCLVGPSHAFTPWTSMYKEFNSLKECYADLADRIVFLELGLSADTYMADRISELSRLTFLSNSDSHSPWPERLGREFNRFGIEEPTFEEVRRALERRGGRCVLLNVGFDPRLGKYHRTACSRCFKQFGLERAKELGWRCNDCGGWIKKGVWDRVNELADLPEPLSPPHRPPYLRVAPLAEILALGMGAEVRDPRVRESWRKLVERFGSEIEVLVDAPPEEIGEVVGRELSELILAFRKQELKVFPGGGGRYGRLELPPHLSKKMGQRTLGDFT
;
A
#
# COMPACT_ATOMS: atom_id res chain seq x y z
N MET A 1 13.28 -7.74 -5.45
CA MET A 1 14.70 -8.00 -5.14
C MET A 1 15.09 -7.23 -3.89
N GLU A 2 16.01 -7.73 -3.07
CA GLU A 2 16.55 -7.02 -1.89
C GLU A 2 18.03 -6.67 -2.13
N ASP A 3 18.42 -5.42 -1.85
CA ASP A 3 19.80 -4.93 -2.02
C ASP A 3 20.66 -5.12 -0.74
N ASN A 4 21.94 -4.72 -0.79
CA ASN A 4 22.86 -4.85 0.34
C ASN A 4 22.54 -3.95 1.55
N ARG A 5 21.59 -3.01 1.41
CA ARG A 5 21.02 -2.19 2.48
C ARG A 5 19.66 -2.69 2.96
N LYS A 6 19.22 -3.85 2.44
CA LYS A 6 17.92 -4.46 2.68
C LYS A 6 16.75 -3.67 2.11
N VAL A 7 16.98 -2.74 1.17
CA VAL A 7 15.89 -2.06 0.46
C VAL A 7 15.32 -3.01 -0.59
N HIS A 8 13.99 -3.07 -0.66
CA HIS A 8 13.31 -3.82 -1.70
C HIS A 8 13.06 -2.98 -2.95
N HIS A 9 13.31 -3.61 -4.10
CA HIS A 9 13.06 -3.06 -5.43
C HIS A 9 12.07 -3.95 -6.19
N LEU A 10 11.07 -3.32 -6.79
CA LEU A 10 10.14 -3.97 -7.73
C LEU A 10 10.74 -3.90 -9.13
N LEU A 11 10.81 -5.07 -9.79
CA LEU A 11 11.34 -5.23 -11.14
C LEU A 11 10.21 -5.76 -12.04
N LEU A 12 9.94 -5.07 -13.15
CA LEU A 12 8.95 -5.49 -14.16
C LEU A 12 9.67 -5.80 -15.48
N PHE A 13 9.68 -7.07 -15.85
CA PHE A 13 10.45 -7.57 -16.99
C PHE A 13 9.64 -7.55 -18.29
N PRO A 14 10.25 -7.15 -19.42
CA PRO A 14 9.59 -7.15 -20.73
C PRO A 14 9.42 -8.56 -21.32
N SER A 15 10.29 -9.50 -20.96
CA SER A 15 10.36 -10.84 -21.54
C SER A 15 11.12 -11.79 -20.62
N PHE A 16 11.03 -13.10 -20.89
CA PHE A 16 11.84 -14.10 -20.20
C PHE A 16 13.34 -13.96 -20.51
N SER A 17 13.71 -13.56 -21.73
CA SER A 17 15.12 -13.31 -22.06
C SER A 17 15.73 -12.19 -21.20
N ALA A 18 14.97 -11.14 -20.89
CA ALA A 18 15.43 -10.09 -19.97
C ALA A 18 15.59 -10.60 -18.52
N VAL A 19 14.80 -11.62 -18.11
CA VAL A 19 14.98 -12.27 -16.81
C VAL A 19 16.28 -13.07 -16.79
N GLU A 20 16.54 -13.85 -17.84
CA GLU A 20 17.76 -14.67 -17.98
C GLU A 20 19.02 -13.79 -18.03
N GLU A 21 19.02 -12.72 -18.83
CA GLU A 21 20.13 -11.76 -18.91
C GLU A 21 20.41 -11.10 -17.54
N LEU A 22 19.36 -10.73 -16.79
CA LEU A 22 19.55 -10.15 -15.45
C LEU A 22 20.04 -11.19 -14.43
N GLU A 23 19.57 -12.45 -14.54
CA GLU A 23 20.06 -13.55 -13.71
C GLU A 23 21.57 -13.74 -13.92
N GLU A 24 22.06 -13.71 -15.16
CA GLU A 24 23.48 -13.80 -15.48
C GLU A 24 24.28 -12.66 -14.84
N LEU A 25 23.81 -11.41 -14.93
CA LEU A 25 24.45 -10.24 -14.32
C LEU A 25 24.57 -10.36 -12.79
N PHE A 26 23.59 -11.01 -12.14
CA PHE A 26 23.57 -11.19 -10.68
C PHE A 26 24.17 -12.50 -10.20
N SER A 27 24.47 -13.45 -11.09
CA SER A 27 24.97 -14.79 -10.75
C SER A 27 26.23 -14.79 -9.87
N SER A 28 27.11 -13.79 -10.05
CA SER A 28 28.33 -13.61 -9.25
C SER A 28 28.13 -12.82 -7.94
N LYS A 29 26.91 -12.33 -7.70
CA LYS A 29 26.57 -11.39 -6.62
C LYS A 29 25.65 -12.00 -5.56
N THR A 30 25.15 -13.20 -5.79
CA THR A 30 24.29 -13.92 -4.85
C THR A 30 24.18 -15.40 -5.18
N GLU A 31 23.98 -16.24 -4.16
CA GLU A 31 23.58 -17.63 -4.31
C GLU A 31 22.05 -17.81 -4.23
N ASP A 32 21.31 -16.76 -3.86
CA ASP A 32 19.89 -16.82 -3.52
C ASP A 32 18.98 -16.95 -4.74
N LEU A 33 19.46 -16.58 -5.93
CA LEU A 33 18.67 -16.64 -7.18
C LEU A 33 18.02 -18.00 -7.42
N LYS A 34 18.67 -19.08 -6.98
CA LYS A 34 18.19 -20.46 -7.14
C LYS A 34 17.48 -21.02 -5.91
N ARG A 35 17.45 -20.28 -4.80
CA ARG A 35 17.05 -20.78 -3.48
C ARG A 35 15.85 -20.04 -2.88
N GLU A 36 15.71 -18.75 -3.18
CA GLU A 36 14.74 -17.86 -2.56
C GLU A 36 13.85 -17.17 -3.59
N GLY A 37 12.57 -16.97 -3.25
CA GLY A 37 11.63 -16.26 -4.12
C GLY A 37 11.90 -14.75 -4.22
N ARG A 38 12.59 -14.18 -3.22
CA ARG A 38 13.11 -12.81 -3.25
C ARG A 38 14.62 -12.87 -3.00
N PRO A 39 15.46 -12.87 -4.04
CA PRO A 39 16.90 -12.94 -3.88
C PRO A 39 17.44 -11.67 -3.21
N HIS A 40 18.35 -11.85 -2.26
CA HIS A 40 19.22 -10.80 -1.73
C HIS A 40 20.48 -10.71 -2.60
N VAL A 41 20.84 -9.52 -3.07
CA VAL A 41 22.04 -9.30 -3.88
C VAL A 41 23.02 -8.38 -3.15
N ASP A 42 24.31 -8.72 -3.17
CA ASP A 42 25.37 -7.83 -2.65
C ASP A 42 25.70 -6.73 -3.66
N LEU A 43 24.70 -5.88 -3.91
CA LEU A 43 24.75 -4.72 -4.78
C LEU A 43 24.06 -3.54 -4.08
N SER A 44 24.56 -2.35 -4.34
CA SER A 44 23.92 -1.11 -3.92
C SER A 44 22.67 -0.82 -4.77
N PRO A 45 21.72 0.00 -4.27
CA PRO A 45 20.51 0.31 -5.03
C PRO A 45 20.75 0.92 -6.44
N PRO A 46 21.76 1.79 -6.67
CA PRO A 46 22.11 2.23 -8.01
C PRO A 46 22.59 1.10 -8.93
N GLU A 47 23.39 0.15 -8.43
CA GLU A 47 23.88 -0.99 -9.22
C GLU A 47 22.74 -1.94 -9.60
N VAL A 48 21.79 -2.17 -8.68
CA VAL A 48 20.56 -2.94 -8.97
C VAL A 48 19.74 -2.26 -10.07
N ALA A 49 19.56 -0.93 -9.97
CA ALA A 49 18.82 -0.18 -10.97
C ALA A 49 19.54 -0.15 -12.33
N GLU A 50 20.86 -0.01 -12.35
CA GLU A 50 21.66 -0.02 -13.58
C GLU A 50 21.51 -1.36 -14.32
N ALA A 51 21.67 -2.48 -13.60
CA ALA A 51 21.54 -3.81 -14.18
C ALA A 51 20.11 -4.07 -14.69
N ALA A 52 19.08 -3.68 -13.94
CA ALA A 52 17.70 -3.82 -14.38
C ALA A 52 17.42 -2.99 -15.65
N LEU A 53 17.86 -1.74 -15.68
CA LEU A 53 17.63 -0.84 -16.82
C LEU A 53 18.39 -1.28 -18.08
N SER A 54 19.56 -1.92 -17.95
CA SER A 54 20.36 -2.37 -19.10
C SER A 54 19.68 -3.47 -19.91
N VAL A 55 18.83 -4.29 -19.27
CA VAL A 55 18.03 -5.36 -19.90
C VAL A 55 16.60 -4.90 -20.27
N GLY A 56 16.32 -3.59 -20.16
CA GLY A 56 15.01 -3.02 -20.48
C GLY A 56 13.91 -3.26 -19.41
N CYS A 57 14.30 -3.68 -18.21
CA CYS A 57 13.38 -3.83 -17.08
C CYS A 57 12.98 -2.46 -16.53
N LEU A 58 11.74 -2.34 -16.02
CA LEU A 58 11.36 -1.19 -15.20
C LEU A 58 11.68 -1.49 -13.75
N VAL A 59 12.31 -0.53 -13.07
CA VAL A 59 12.71 -0.63 -11.67
C VAL A 59 12.19 0.56 -10.88
N GLY A 60 11.77 0.29 -9.64
CA GLY A 60 11.37 1.31 -8.68
C GLY A 60 11.38 0.76 -7.26
N PRO A 61 11.36 1.63 -6.24
CA PRO A 61 11.33 1.20 -4.85
C PRO A 61 10.00 0.48 -4.55
N SER A 62 10.08 -0.68 -3.92
CA SER A 62 8.91 -1.42 -3.42
C SER A 62 8.53 -0.87 -2.04
N HIS A 63 7.21 -0.79 -1.78
CA HIS A 63 6.59 -0.38 -0.53
C HIS A 63 7.39 0.70 0.24
N ALA A 64 7.62 1.83 -0.42
CA ALA A 64 8.70 2.78 -0.12
C ALA A 64 8.64 3.41 1.29
N PHE A 65 7.46 3.43 1.90
CA PHE A 65 7.19 4.06 3.21
C PHE A 65 7.07 3.06 4.37
N THR A 66 7.12 1.76 4.10
CA THR A 66 7.06 0.71 5.13
C THR A 66 8.25 0.87 6.09
N PRO A 67 8.10 0.72 7.42
CA PRO A 67 9.18 1.06 8.37
C PRO A 67 10.30 -0.01 8.46
N TRP A 68 10.36 -0.93 7.50
CA TRP A 68 11.40 -1.95 7.32
C TRP A 68 11.61 -2.19 5.82
N THR A 69 12.82 -2.63 5.48
CA THR A 69 13.25 -3.05 4.14
C THR A 69 12.84 -2.12 2.99
N SER A 70 12.77 -0.82 3.25
CA SER A 70 12.20 0.18 2.33
C SER A 70 13.16 1.34 2.10
N MET A 71 12.94 2.04 0.99
CA MET A 71 13.76 3.17 0.59
C MET A 71 13.79 4.26 1.67
N TYR A 72 12.64 4.77 2.11
CA TYR A 72 12.62 5.89 3.05
C TYR A 72 12.96 5.49 4.50
N LYS A 73 13.15 4.20 4.79
CA LYS A 73 13.76 3.76 6.03
C LYS A 73 15.28 3.99 6.03
N GLU A 74 15.95 3.74 4.90
CA GLU A 74 17.42 3.81 4.77
C GLU A 74 17.92 5.14 4.19
N PHE A 75 17.13 5.79 3.34
CA PHE A 75 17.47 6.99 2.58
C PHE A 75 16.47 8.13 2.83
N ASN A 76 16.86 9.38 2.55
CA ASN A 76 15.98 10.55 2.66
C ASN A 76 15.46 11.06 1.31
N SER A 77 15.93 10.51 0.18
CA SER A 77 15.44 10.91 -1.15
C SER A 77 15.64 9.82 -2.20
N LEU A 78 14.95 9.92 -3.33
CA LEU A 78 15.21 9.10 -4.51
C LEU A 78 16.64 9.28 -5.02
N LYS A 79 17.16 10.52 -4.97
CA LYS A 79 18.52 10.86 -5.41
C LYS A 79 19.57 10.18 -4.54
N GLU A 80 19.38 10.15 -3.22
CA GLU A 80 20.28 9.41 -2.31
C GLU A 80 20.24 7.90 -2.57
N CYS A 81 19.08 7.35 -2.92
CA CYS A 81 18.91 5.90 -3.15
C CYS A 81 19.48 5.46 -4.50
N TYR A 82 19.15 6.14 -5.60
CA TYR A 82 19.47 5.71 -6.98
C TYR A 82 20.55 6.56 -7.67
N ALA A 83 21.14 7.54 -6.98
CA ALA A 83 22.19 8.42 -7.52
C ALA A 83 21.79 9.03 -8.87
N ASP A 84 22.62 8.91 -9.91
CA ASP A 84 22.37 9.49 -11.23
C ASP A 84 21.26 8.78 -12.03
N LEU A 85 20.81 7.62 -11.55
CA LEU A 85 19.68 6.89 -12.13
C LEU A 85 18.33 7.32 -11.57
N ALA A 86 18.28 8.23 -10.59
CA ALA A 86 17.03 8.68 -10.00
C ALA A 86 16.01 9.12 -11.08
N ASP A 87 16.43 9.91 -12.07
CA ASP A 87 15.57 10.40 -13.15
C ASP A 87 15.06 9.29 -14.11
N ARG A 88 15.69 8.10 -14.07
CA ARG A 88 15.29 6.93 -14.85
C ARG A 88 14.21 6.09 -14.16
N ILE A 89 14.01 6.28 -12.86
CA ILE A 89 12.90 5.66 -12.11
C ILE A 89 11.60 6.33 -12.55
N VAL A 90 10.62 5.56 -13.00
CA VAL A 90 9.35 6.09 -13.53
C VAL A 90 8.15 5.84 -12.62
N PHE A 91 8.30 4.93 -11.65
CA PHE A 91 7.26 4.60 -10.69
C PHE A 91 7.80 4.43 -9.27
N LEU A 92 6.90 4.52 -8.29
CA LEU A 92 7.16 4.18 -6.89
C LEU A 92 5.96 3.39 -6.36
N GLU A 93 6.23 2.31 -5.63
CA GLU A 93 5.18 1.58 -4.93
C GLU A 93 4.98 2.16 -3.52
N LEU A 94 3.76 2.61 -3.22
CA LEU A 94 3.40 3.23 -1.95
C LEU A 94 3.54 2.22 -0.80
N GLY A 95 2.91 1.06 -0.97
CA GLY A 95 2.78 0.02 0.03
C GLY A 95 1.76 0.34 1.14
N LEU A 96 1.45 -0.67 1.95
CA LEU A 96 0.35 -0.70 2.94
C LEU A 96 0.36 0.42 4.01
N SER A 97 1.45 1.17 4.11
CA SER A 97 1.67 2.17 5.17
C SER A 97 1.50 3.62 4.69
N ALA A 98 1.27 3.85 3.40
CA ALA A 98 1.09 5.17 2.83
C ALA A 98 0.04 5.18 1.72
N ASP A 99 -0.57 6.34 1.49
CA ASP A 99 -1.42 6.59 0.34
C ASP A 99 -0.82 7.72 -0.52
N THR A 100 -1.48 8.00 -1.65
CA THR A 100 -1.10 9.09 -2.55
C THR A 100 -0.94 10.43 -1.84
N TYR A 101 -1.84 10.78 -0.92
CA TYR A 101 -1.85 12.09 -0.27
C TYR A 101 -0.69 12.25 0.71
N MET A 102 -0.26 11.17 1.37
CA MET A 102 0.97 11.17 2.16
C MET A 102 2.20 11.39 1.27
N ALA A 103 2.30 10.68 0.15
CA ALA A 103 3.45 10.75 -0.74
C ALA A 103 3.55 12.06 -1.53
N ASP A 104 2.41 12.66 -1.95
CA ASP A 104 2.35 13.92 -2.70
C ASP A 104 2.70 15.17 -1.88
N ARG A 105 3.12 14.99 -0.62
CA ARG A 105 3.75 16.04 0.18
C ARG A 105 5.27 16.11 0.02
N ILE A 106 5.84 15.18 -0.74
CA ILE A 106 7.27 15.10 -1.06
C ILE A 106 7.40 15.44 -2.55
N SER A 107 7.84 16.66 -2.87
CA SER A 107 7.79 17.20 -4.23
C SER A 107 8.61 16.41 -5.26
N GLU A 108 9.71 15.76 -4.85
CA GLU A 108 10.51 14.90 -5.73
C GLU A 108 9.71 13.73 -6.33
N LEU A 109 8.63 13.31 -5.67
CA LEU A 109 7.77 12.20 -6.10
C LEU A 109 6.71 12.61 -7.13
N SER A 110 6.51 13.91 -7.35
CA SER A 110 5.49 14.44 -8.27
C SER A 110 5.66 13.99 -9.72
N ARG A 111 6.87 13.60 -10.14
CA ARG A 111 7.12 13.09 -11.50
C ARG A 111 6.85 11.58 -11.65
N LEU A 112 6.73 10.84 -10.56
CA LEU A 112 6.60 9.38 -10.58
C LEU A 112 5.13 8.95 -10.68
N THR A 113 4.87 7.85 -11.39
CA THR A 113 3.59 7.16 -11.31
C THR A 113 3.54 6.32 -10.04
N PHE A 114 2.45 6.42 -9.26
CA PHE A 114 2.31 5.61 -8.04
C PHE A 114 1.66 4.28 -8.34
N LEU A 115 2.20 3.25 -7.69
CA LEU A 115 1.64 1.91 -7.65
C LEU A 115 1.21 1.56 -6.22
N SER A 116 0.11 0.85 -6.11
CA SER A 116 -0.43 0.27 -4.88
C SER A 116 -0.62 -1.22 -5.13
N ASN A 117 0.30 -2.03 -4.61
CA ASN A 117 0.35 -3.47 -4.86
C ASN A 117 0.30 -4.23 -3.55
N SER A 118 -0.41 -5.36 -3.55
CA SER A 118 -0.72 -6.10 -2.32
C SER A 118 0.47 -6.65 -1.51
N ASP A 119 1.63 -6.88 -2.13
CA ASP A 119 2.72 -7.67 -1.56
C ASP A 119 2.21 -9.00 -0.96
N SER A 120 1.48 -9.77 -1.80
CA SER A 120 0.71 -10.90 -1.31
C SER A 120 1.57 -12.12 -1.02
N HIS A 121 1.41 -12.64 0.20
CA HIS A 121 2.04 -13.88 0.68
C HIS A 121 0.99 -14.99 0.86
N SER A 122 -0.20 -14.82 0.30
CA SER A 122 -1.29 -15.78 0.37
C SER A 122 -2.23 -15.63 -0.82
N PRO A 123 -2.75 -16.72 -1.39
CA PRO A 123 -3.64 -16.62 -2.55
C PRO A 123 -5.05 -16.11 -2.20
N TRP A 124 -5.38 -15.99 -0.91
CA TRP A 124 -6.71 -15.58 -0.48
C TRP A 124 -7.01 -14.12 -0.85
N PRO A 125 -8.23 -13.78 -1.30
CA PRO A 125 -8.61 -12.43 -1.71
C PRO A 125 -8.41 -11.34 -0.64
N GLU A 126 -8.41 -11.71 0.65
CA GLU A 126 -8.11 -10.79 1.75
C GLU A 126 -6.64 -10.35 1.78
N ARG A 127 -5.79 -10.98 0.95
CA ARG A 127 -4.37 -10.66 0.81
C ARG A 127 -4.04 -10.36 -0.65
N LEU A 128 -4.39 -11.23 -1.58
CA LEU A 128 -4.19 -11.01 -3.01
C LEU A 128 -5.07 -9.86 -3.52
N GLY A 129 -4.47 -8.81 -4.06
CA GLY A 129 -5.22 -7.67 -4.56
C GLY A 129 -5.82 -6.77 -3.49
N ARG A 130 -5.38 -6.88 -2.22
CA ARG A 130 -5.78 -5.90 -1.16
C ARG A 130 -5.31 -4.47 -1.46
N GLU A 131 -4.28 -4.34 -2.31
CA GLU A 131 -3.95 -3.12 -3.02
C GLU A 131 -3.75 -3.47 -4.49
N PHE A 132 -4.29 -2.63 -5.37
CA PHE A 132 -4.21 -2.82 -6.82
C PHE A 132 -4.31 -1.48 -7.55
N ASN A 133 -4.12 -1.53 -8.87
CA ASN A 133 -4.15 -0.38 -9.75
C ASN A 133 -5.15 -0.63 -10.87
N ARG A 134 -5.96 0.36 -11.23
CA ARG A 134 -6.76 0.34 -12.46
C ARG A 134 -5.96 1.04 -13.56
N PHE A 135 -5.58 0.31 -14.59
CA PHE A 135 -4.87 0.86 -15.74
C PHE A 135 -5.84 1.29 -16.85
N GLY A 136 -5.57 2.43 -17.46
CA GLY A 136 -6.16 2.87 -18.72
C GLY A 136 -5.23 2.49 -19.86
N ILE A 137 -5.39 1.27 -20.37
CA ILE A 137 -4.57 0.65 -21.43
C ILE A 137 -5.47 0.02 -22.49
N GLU A 138 -4.95 -0.14 -23.71
CA GLU A 138 -5.72 -0.76 -24.80
C GLU A 138 -5.74 -2.28 -24.68
N GLU A 139 -4.60 -2.88 -24.31
CA GLU A 139 -4.44 -4.33 -24.19
C GLU A 139 -3.59 -4.69 -22.96
N PRO A 140 -3.80 -5.86 -22.32
CA PRO A 140 -3.07 -6.28 -21.12
C PRO A 140 -1.66 -6.81 -21.47
N THR A 141 -0.82 -5.95 -22.04
CA THR A 141 0.57 -6.26 -22.41
C THR A 141 1.56 -5.49 -21.55
N PHE A 142 2.78 -6.01 -21.39
CA PHE A 142 3.86 -5.30 -20.70
C PHE A 142 4.10 -3.91 -21.30
N GLU A 143 4.09 -3.80 -22.62
CA GLU A 143 4.35 -2.54 -23.32
C GLU A 143 3.28 -1.48 -23.00
N GLU A 144 2.01 -1.86 -22.91
CA GLU A 144 0.94 -0.96 -22.51
C GLU A 144 1.04 -0.55 -21.03
N VAL A 145 1.42 -1.47 -20.14
CA VAL A 145 1.73 -1.15 -18.73
C VAL A 145 2.91 -0.18 -18.64
N ARG A 146 3.99 -0.42 -19.40
CA ARG A 146 5.15 0.47 -19.47
C ARG A 146 4.75 1.86 -19.93
N ARG A 147 3.95 1.97 -21.00
CA ARG A 147 3.40 3.25 -21.47
C ARG A 147 2.53 3.93 -20.42
N ALA A 148 1.75 3.19 -19.65
CA ALA A 148 0.94 3.75 -18.58
C ALA A 148 1.81 4.32 -17.44
N LEU A 149 2.87 3.62 -17.04
CA LEU A 149 3.80 4.09 -16.00
C LEU A 149 4.62 5.29 -16.46
N GLU A 150 5.03 5.31 -17.73
CA GLU A 150 5.72 6.45 -18.36
C GLU A 150 4.77 7.58 -18.79
N ARG A 151 3.45 7.35 -18.72
CA ARG A 151 2.37 8.26 -19.15
C ARG A 151 2.50 8.70 -20.61
N ARG A 152 2.67 7.73 -21.51
CA ARG A 152 2.85 7.92 -22.96
C ARG A 152 1.62 7.46 -23.74
N GLY A 153 1.34 8.13 -24.86
CA GLY A 153 0.27 7.72 -25.79
C GLY A 153 -1.13 7.68 -25.16
N GLY A 154 -1.39 8.52 -24.15
CA GLY A 154 -2.66 8.57 -23.43
C GLY A 154 -2.87 7.46 -22.39
N ARG A 155 -1.93 6.51 -22.25
CA ARG A 155 -2.00 5.45 -21.23
C ARG A 155 -1.67 6.03 -19.86
N CYS A 156 -2.38 5.56 -18.84
CA CYS A 156 -2.18 6.03 -17.47
C CYS A 156 -2.69 5.01 -16.44
N VAL A 157 -2.36 5.26 -15.18
CA VAL A 157 -3.08 4.66 -14.04
C VAL A 157 -4.28 5.56 -13.76
N LEU A 158 -5.48 4.97 -13.75
CA LEU A 158 -6.76 5.67 -13.55
C LEU A 158 -7.16 5.75 -12.07
N LEU A 159 -6.75 4.75 -11.28
CA LEU A 159 -7.09 4.64 -9.86
C LEU A 159 -6.04 3.81 -9.14
N ASN A 160 -5.55 4.29 -8.00
CA ASN A 160 -4.88 3.46 -7.01
C ASN A 160 -5.90 3.04 -5.95
N VAL A 161 -5.89 1.77 -5.57
CA VAL A 161 -6.76 1.23 -4.53
C VAL A 161 -5.89 0.54 -3.49
N GLY A 162 -6.15 0.80 -2.22
CA GLY A 162 -5.43 0.13 -1.16
C GLY A 162 -5.95 0.46 0.23
N PHE A 163 -5.20 0.03 1.23
CA PHE A 163 -5.61 0.15 2.62
C PHE A 163 -5.59 1.62 3.08
N ASP A 164 -6.38 1.95 4.11
CA ASP A 164 -6.26 3.26 4.77
C ASP A 164 -5.00 3.27 5.65
N PRO A 165 -3.94 4.01 5.27
CA PRO A 165 -2.68 3.96 5.99
C PRO A 165 -2.81 4.42 7.45
N ARG A 166 -3.86 5.19 7.79
CA ARG A 166 -4.12 5.64 9.16
C ARG A 166 -4.41 4.46 10.09
N LEU A 167 -4.98 3.39 9.57
CA LEU A 167 -5.23 2.17 10.33
C LEU A 167 -3.96 1.35 10.57
N GLY A 168 -2.85 1.61 9.88
CA GLY A 168 -1.62 0.83 10.00
C GLY A 168 -1.03 0.78 11.41
N LYS A 169 -0.42 -0.36 11.77
CA LYS A 169 0.19 -0.62 13.10
C LYS A 169 1.19 0.44 13.57
N TYR A 170 1.86 1.09 12.62
CA TYR A 170 2.91 2.06 12.86
C TYR A 170 2.60 3.42 12.21
N HIS A 171 1.32 3.76 12.01
CA HIS A 171 0.99 5.04 11.39
C HIS A 171 1.44 6.24 12.24
N ARG A 172 1.00 6.34 13.51
CA ARG A 172 1.41 7.40 14.44
C ARG A 172 2.59 6.97 15.31
N THR A 173 3.43 7.93 15.68
CA THR A 173 4.43 7.73 16.73
C THR A 173 3.75 7.40 18.04
N ALA A 174 4.09 6.25 18.62
CA ALA A 174 3.46 5.78 19.86
C ALA A 174 4.36 4.83 20.64
N CYS A 175 4.07 4.69 21.94
CA CYS A 175 4.71 3.70 22.78
C CYS A 175 4.33 2.28 22.33
N SER A 176 5.31 1.38 22.19
CA SER A 176 5.08 0.00 21.77
C SER A 176 4.47 -0.90 22.85
N ARG A 177 4.17 -0.36 24.02
CA ARG A 177 3.63 -1.11 25.17
C ARG A 177 2.24 -0.62 25.59
N CYS A 178 2.11 0.68 25.86
CA CYS A 178 0.83 1.27 26.25
C CYS A 178 0.08 1.94 25.09
N PHE A 179 0.69 2.02 23.91
CA PHE A 179 0.11 2.61 22.69
C PHE A 179 -0.32 4.08 22.81
N LYS A 180 0.13 4.78 23.87
CA LYS A 180 0.02 6.23 23.96
C LYS A 180 0.73 6.86 22.78
N GLN A 181 0.01 7.75 22.07
CA GLN A 181 0.54 8.47 20.92
C GLN A 181 1.30 9.71 21.38
N PHE A 182 2.35 10.06 20.65
CA PHE A 182 3.20 11.21 20.92
C PHE A 182 3.40 12.00 19.63
N GLY A 183 3.52 13.33 19.75
CA GLY A 183 4.12 14.12 18.67
C GLY A 183 5.62 13.79 18.55
N LEU A 184 6.17 13.96 17.34
CA LEU A 184 7.56 13.64 17.04
C LEU A 184 8.56 14.35 17.98
N GLU A 185 8.40 15.67 18.17
CA GLU A 185 9.31 16.45 19.03
C GLU A 185 9.24 15.99 20.48
N ARG A 186 8.04 15.70 20.99
CA ARG A 186 7.88 15.15 22.34
C ARG A 186 8.55 13.77 22.50
N ALA A 187 8.49 12.93 21.47
CA ALA A 187 9.15 11.62 21.50
C ALA A 187 10.69 11.76 21.53
N LYS A 188 11.24 12.74 20.80
CA LYS A 188 12.68 13.08 20.81
C LYS A 188 13.13 13.60 22.17
N GLU A 189 12.41 14.55 22.76
CA GLU A 189 12.68 15.10 24.11
C GLU A 189 12.73 14.00 25.19
N LEU A 190 11.85 13.01 25.06
CA LEU A 190 11.78 11.86 25.97
C LEU A 190 12.83 10.78 25.70
N GLY A 191 13.76 11.00 24.76
CA GLY A 191 14.77 10.01 24.37
C GLY A 191 14.15 8.70 23.88
N TRP A 192 12.98 8.77 23.23
CA TRP A 192 12.20 7.62 22.77
C TRP A 192 11.77 6.64 23.89
N ARG A 193 11.64 7.12 25.12
CA ARG A 193 11.16 6.35 26.28
C ARG A 193 9.86 6.94 26.81
N CYS A 194 8.81 6.12 26.86
CA CYS A 194 7.50 6.54 27.34
C CYS A 194 7.55 6.94 28.81
N ASN A 195 7.09 8.13 29.14
CA ASN A 195 7.06 8.67 30.50
C ASN A 195 6.01 8.01 31.41
N ASP A 196 5.00 7.35 30.84
CA ASP A 196 3.92 6.73 31.62
C ASP A 196 4.24 5.28 32.02
N CYS A 197 5.01 4.57 31.19
CA CYS A 197 5.27 3.14 31.41
C CYS A 197 6.75 2.74 31.21
N GLY A 198 7.59 3.59 30.65
CA GLY A 198 8.97 3.23 30.33
C GLY A 198 9.12 2.28 29.13
N GLY A 199 8.07 2.04 28.35
CA GLY A 199 8.19 1.33 27.07
C GLY A 199 8.90 2.18 26.01
N TRP A 200 9.43 1.54 24.96
CA TRP A 200 10.02 2.24 23.82
C TRP A 200 8.94 2.98 23.02
N ILE A 201 9.22 4.20 22.59
CA ILE A 201 8.43 4.93 21.62
C ILE A 201 8.96 4.57 20.24
N LYS A 202 8.06 4.18 19.33
CA LYS A 202 8.39 3.87 17.93
C LYS A 202 7.92 5.01 17.06
N LYS A 203 8.81 5.53 16.20
CA LYS A 203 8.47 6.55 15.20
C LYS A 203 7.41 6.00 14.25
N GLY A 204 6.37 6.80 14.01
CA GLY A 204 5.32 6.48 13.06
C GLY A 204 5.71 6.80 11.62
N VAL A 205 5.10 6.11 10.67
CA VAL A 205 5.26 6.36 9.23
C VAL A 205 4.78 7.77 8.87
N TRP A 206 3.70 8.26 9.48
CA TRP A 206 3.23 9.64 9.30
C TRP A 206 4.33 10.65 9.64
N ASP A 207 5.01 10.47 10.78
CA ASP A 207 6.07 11.38 11.21
C ASP A 207 7.32 11.25 10.35
N ARG A 208 7.64 10.04 9.87
CA ARG A 208 8.72 9.86 8.88
C ARG A 208 8.40 10.59 7.57
N VAL A 209 7.18 10.49 7.05
CA VAL A 209 6.76 11.25 5.87
C VAL A 209 6.84 12.75 6.14
N ASN A 210 6.46 13.23 7.33
CA ASN A 210 6.58 14.64 7.68
C ASN A 210 8.03 15.14 7.76
N GLU A 211 8.98 14.30 8.17
CA GLU A 211 10.41 14.66 8.13
C GLU A 211 10.93 14.85 6.70
N LEU A 212 10.32 14.17 5.72
CA LEU A 212 10.72 14.19 4.31
C LEU A 212 9.94 15.20 3.47
N ALA A 213 8.73 15.54 3.92
CA ALA A 213 7.84 16.43 3.20
C ALA A 213 8.36 17.87 3.18
N ASP A 214 8.38 18.45 1.99
CA ASP A 214 8.68 19.85 1.73
C ASP A 214 7.41 20.68 1.47
N LEU A 215 6.24 20.04 1.44
CA LEU A 215 4.94 20.68 1.32
C LEU A 215 4.08 20.47 2.56
N PRO A 216 3.38 21.53 3.05
CA PRO A 216 2.52 21.44 4.22
C PRO A 216 1.26 20.61 3.95
N GLU A 217 0.73 20.70 2.74
CA GLU A 217 -0.45 19.98 2.27
C GLU A 217 -0.13 19.19 1.00
N PRO A 218 -0.84 18.09 0.72
CA PRO A 218 -0.62 17.29 -0.49
C PRO A 218 -0.86 18.12 -1.76
N LEU A 219 0.10 18.09 -2.69
CA LEU A 219 -0.05 18.71 -4.00
C LEU A 219 0.04 17.66 -5.10
N SER A 220 -1.10 17.04 -5.41
CA SER A 220 -1.17 16.03 -6.46
C SER A 220 -1.02 16.67 -7.85
N PRO A 221 -0.07 16.21 -8.69
CA PRO A 221 0.07 16.69 -10.06
C PRO A 221 -1.15 16.29 -10.91
N PRO A 222 -1.43 16.96 -12.05
CA PRO A 222 -2.61 16.70 -12.86
C PRO A 222 -2.78 15.25 -13.34
N HIS A 223 -1.68 14.50 -13.45
CA HIS A 223 -1.69 13.10 -13.88
C HIS A 223 -1.89 12.10 -12.72
N ARG A 224 -1.93 12.57 -11.47
CA ARG A 224 -2.06 11.69 -10.30
C ARG A 224 -3.49 11.16 -10.23
N PRO A 225 -3.70 9.83 -10.28
CA PRO A 225 -5.02 9.28 -10.07
C PRO A 225 -5.47 9.42 -8.61
N PRO A 226 -6.79 9.40 -8.36
CA PRO A 226 -7.29 9.27 -6.99
C PRO A 226 -6.79 7.99 -6.32
N TYR A 227 -6.73 8.03 -4.98
CA TYR A 227 -6.49 6.86 -4.14
C TYR A 227 -7.78 6.50 -3.39
N LEU A 228 -8.35 5.34 -3.70
CA LEU A 228 -9.50 4.79 -2.99
C LEU A 228 -9.03 3.92 -1.82
N ARG A 229 -9.34 4.39 -0.61
CA ARG A 229 -9.07 3.65 0.63
C ARG A 229 -10.18 2.63 0.87
N VAL A 230 -9.86 1.35 0.77
CA VAL A 230 -10.83 0.26 0.97
C VAL A 230 -10.17 -0.92 1.68
N ALA A 231 -10.99 -1.74 2.34
CA ALA A 231 -10.56 -3.03 2.88
C ALA A 231 -11.11 -4.16 1.97
N PRO A 232 -10.52 -5.37 2.01
CA PRO A 232 -11.10 -6.52 1.33
C PRO A 232 -12.59 -6.69 1.70
N LEU A 233 -13.40 -7.12 0.73
CA LEU A 233 -14.85 -7.21 0.87
C LEU A 233 -15.26 -8.09 2.05
N ALA A 234 -14.57 -9.21 2.27
CA ALA A 234 -14.85 -10.08 3.41
C ALA A 234 -14.59 -9.37 4.76
N GLU A 235 -13.60 -8.48 4.86
CA GLU A 235 -13.34 -7.69 6.06
C GLU A 235 -14.43 -6.62 6.28
N ILE A 236 -14.92 -5.99 5.20
CA ILE A 236 -16.05 -5.04 5.27
C ILE A 236 -17.33 -5.74 5.73
N LEU A 237 -17.63 -6.92 5.16
CA LEU A 237 -18.79 -7.72 5.54
C LEU A 237 -18.68 -8.21 6.99
N ALA A 238 -17.51 -8.69 7.41
CA ALA A 238 -17.25 -9.10 8.79
C ALA A 238 -17.45 -7.96 9.79
N LEU A 239 -16.91 -6.78 9.48
CA LEU A 239 -17.12 -5.56 10.25
C LEU A 239 -18.61 -5.25 10.38
N GLY A 240 -19.33 -5.33 9.26
CA GLY A 240 -20.74 -4.98 9.25
C GLY A 240 -21.65 -6.00 9.94
N MET A 241 -21.29 -7.28 9.89
CA MET A 241 -22.04 -8.36 10.52
C MET A 241 -21.69 -8.57 12.00
N GLY A 242 -20.70 -7.83 12.51
CA GLY A 242 -20.16 -8.07 13.86
C GLY A 242 -19.60 -9.48 14.00
N ALA A 243 -18.99 -10.01 12.94
CA ALA A 243 -18.51 -11.38 12.83
C ALA A 243 -17.01 -11.40 12.49
N GLU A 244 -16.41 -12.59 12.44
CA GLU A 244 -15.05 -12.75 11.90
C GLU A 244 -15.09 -13.02 10.39
N VAL A 245 -14.01 -12.71 9.67
CA VAL A 245 -13.86 -12.97 8.22
C VAL A 245 -14.14 -14.44 7.86
N ARG A 246 -13.82 -15.37 8.77
CA ARG A 246 -14.01 -16.81 8.58
C ARG A 246 -15.44 -17.29 8.88
N ASP A 247 -16.32 -16.42 9.38
CA ASP A 247 -17.70 -16.78 9.67
C ASP A 247 -18.41 -17.25 8.38
N PRO A 248 -19.11 -18.40 8.40
CA PRO A 248 -19.82 -18.91 7.23
C PRO A 248 -20.78 -17.90 6.60
N ARG A 249 -21.40 -17.02 7.40
CA ARG A 249 -22.33 -15.98 6.91
C ARG A 249 -21.61 -14.90 6.11
N VAL A 250 -20.40 -14.53 6.54
CA VAL A 250 -19.54 -13.58 5.82
C VAL A 250 -19.12 -14.17 4.49
N ARG A 251 -18.62 -15.41 4.51
CA ARG A 251 -18.19 -16.12 3.29
C ARG A 251 -19.32 -16.32 2.29
N GLU A 252 -20.51 -16.68 2.77
CA GLU A 252 -21.68 -16.83 1.93
C GLU A 252 -22.13 -15.50 1.32
N SER A 253 -22.10 -14.41 2.09
CA SER A 253 -22.43 -13.07 1.59
C SER A 253 -21.42 -12.60 0.55
N TRP A 254 -20.13 -12.82 0.81
CA TRP A 254 -19.04 -12.54 -0.14
C TRP A 254 -19.24 -13.32 -1.44
N ARG A 255 -19.50 -14.63 -1.35
CA ARG A 255 -19.72 -15.51 -2.52
C ARG A 255 -20.89 -15.03 -3.37
N LYS A 256 -22.04 -14.70 -2.75
CA LYS A 256 -23.21 -14.19 -3.47
C LYS A 256 -22.92 -12.88 -4.21
N LEU A 257 -22.17 -11.98 -3.60
CA LEU A 257 -21.79 -10.72 -4.23
C LEU A 257 -20.85 -10.96 -5.42
N VAL A 258 -19.80 -11.77 -5.24
CA VAL A 258 -18.87 -12.10 -6.32
C VAL A 258 -19.57 -12.84 -7.45
N GLU A 259 -20.49 -13.76 -7.16
CA GLU A 259 -21.29 -14.44 -8.20
C GLU A 259 -22.21 -13.49 -8.96
N ARG A 260 -22.79 -12.49 -8.30
CA ARG A 260 -23.67 -11.52 -8.97
C ARG A 260 -22.91 -10.50 -9.82
N PHE A 261 -21.77 -10.01 -9.33
CA PHE A 261 -21.03 -8.91 -9.95
C PHE A 261 -19.74 -9.35 -10.67
N GLY A 262 -19.43 -10.64 -10.65
CA GLY A 262 -18.28 -11.25 -11.33
C GLY A 262 -16.97 -11.19 -10.55
N SER A 263 -16.73 -10.14 -9.74
CA SER A 263 -15.50 -10.03 -8.93
C SER A 263 -15.69 -9.22 -7.65
N GLU A 264 -14.80 -9.41 -6.69
CA GLU A 264 -14.73 -8.56 -5.50
C GLU A 264 -14.43 -7.09 -5.85
N ILE A 265 -13.54 -6.85 -6.81
CA ILE A 265 -13.14 -5.51 -7.24
C ILE A 265 -14.36 -4.74 -7.77
N GLU A 266 -15.21 -5.39 -8.57
CA GLU A 266 -16.44 -4.79 -9.08
C GLU A 266 -17.35 -4.34 -7.92
N VAL A 267 -17.52 -5.19 -6.90
CA VAL A 267 -18.32 -4.89 -5.71
C VAL A 267 -17.73 -3.76 -4.88
N LEU A 268 -16.40 -3.65 -4.79
CA LEU A 268 -15.75 -2.60 -4.01
C LEU A 268 -15.75 -1.25 -4.71
N VAL A 269 -15.67 -1.22 -6.04
CA VAL A 269 -15.41 0.02 -6.79
C VAL A 269 -16.62 0.51 -7.58
N ASP A 270 -17.28 -0.35 -8.36
CA ASP A 270 -18.16 0.09 -9.46
C ASP A 270 -19.64 -0.29 -9.26
N ALA A 271 -19.92 -1.48 -8.73
CA ALA A 271 -21.28 -2.04 -8.65
C ALA A 271 -22.26 -1.07 -7.96
N PRO A 272 -23.50 -0.87 -8.48
CA PRO A 272 -24.45 0.04 -7.87
C PRO A 272 -24.83 -0.36 -6.44
N PRO A 273 -24.82 0.57 -5.45
CA PRO A 273 -25.18 0.25 -4.06
C PRO A 273 -26.57 -0.36 -3.92
N GLU A 274 -27.54 0.07 -4.73
CA GLU A 274 -28.90 -0.45 -4.71
C GLU A 274 -28.91 -1.96 -5.01
N GLU A 275 -28.17 -2.39 -6.02
CA GLU A 275 -28.06 -3.80 -6.40
C GLU A 275 -27.28 -4.63 -5.38
N ILE A 276 -26.26 -4.07 -4.75
CA ILE A 276 -25.55 -4.71 -3.62
C ILE A 276 -26.55 -4.95 -2.47
N GLY A 277 -27.42 -3.96 -2.21
CA GLY A 277 -28.45 -4.02 -1.18
C GLY A 277 -29.48 -5.13 -1.38
N GLU A 278 -29.79 -5.48 -2.62
CA GLU A 278 -30.66 -6.62 -2.94
C GLU A 278 -30.06 -7.98 -2.54
N VAL A 279 -28.73 -8.09 -2.50
CA VAL A 279 -28.02 -9.36 -2.20
C VAL A 279 -27.77 -9.53 -0.70
N VAL A 280 -27.23 -8.49 -0.05
CA VAL A 280 -26.73 -8.58 1.33
C VAL A 280 -27.48 -7.67 2.31
N GLY A 281 -28.50 -6.97 1.84
CA GLY A 281 -29.28 -6.03 2.64
C GLY A 281 -28.70 -4.61 2.62
N ARG A 282 -29.57 -3.66 2.97
CA ARG A 282 -29.30 -2.23 2.88
C ARG A 282 -28.12 -1.78 3.74
N GLU A 283 -28.01 -2.27 4.97
CA GLU A 283 -26.96 -1.86 5.91
C GLU A 283 -25.54 -2.19 5.43
N LEU A 284 -25.35 -3.36 4.82
CA LEU A 284 -24.05 -3.77 4.27
C LEU A 284 -23.70 -3.01 2.99
N SER A 285 -24.70 -2.71 2.15
CA SER A 285 -24.53 -1.83 1.00
C SER A 285 -24.14 -0.40 1.42
N GLU A 286 -24.83 0.18 2.40
CA GLU A 286 -24.51 1.50 2.95
C GLU A 286 -23.08 1.55 3.53
N LEU A 287 -22.62 0.46 4.16
CA LEU A 287 -21.24 0.36 4.65
C LEU A 287 -20.21 0.36 3.51
N ILE A 288 -20.42 -0.45 2.46
CA ILE A 288 -19.55 -0.45 1.27
C ILE A 288 -19.52 0.94 0.62
N LEU A 289 -20.68 1.60 0.52
CA LEU A 289 -20.77 2.97 0.01
C LEU A 289 -20.02 3.97 0.90
N ALA A 290 -20.06 3.82 2.22
CA ALA A 290 -19.31 4.66 3.14
C ALA A 290 -17.79 4.52 2.98
N PHE A 291 -17.28 3.32 2.64
CA PHE A 291 -15.88 3.15 2.21
C PHE A 291 -15.61 3.91 0.91
N ARG A 292 -16.46 3.74 -0.12
CA ARG A 292 -16.30 4.44 -1.41
C ARG A 292 -16.28 5.97 -1.28
N LYS A 293 -17.14 6.50 -0.41
CA LYS A 293 -17.23 7.95 -0.13
C LYS A 293 -16.20 8.46 0.88
N GLN A 294 -15.39 7.56 1.46
CA GLN A 294 -14.42 7.88 2.51
C GLN A 294 -15.03 8.60 3.74
N GLU A 295 -16.26 8.23 4.12
CA GLU A 295 -17.03 8.86 5.21
C GLU A 295 -16.77 8.20 6.57
N LEU A 296 -15.99 7.12 6.62
CA LEU A 296 -15.69 6.41 7.85
C LEU A 296 -14.70 7.18 8.71
N LYS A 297 -15.04 7.35 9.98
CA LYS A 297 -14.15 8.00 10.94
C LYS A 297 -13.07 7.02 11.37
N VAL A 298 -11.82 7.46 11.28
CA VAL A 298 -10.64 6.64 11.56
C VAL A 298 -9.95 7.12 12.82
N PHE A 299 -9.72 6.19 13.76
CA PHE A 299 -8.81 6.39 14.88
C PHE A 299 -7.49 5.71 14.54
N PRO A 300 -6.40 6.49 14.39
CA PRO A 300 -5.19 5.95 13.82
C PRO A 300 -4.48 4.94 14.71
N GLY A 301 -3.80 3.99 14.08
CA GLY A 301 -2.91 3.03 14.72
C GLY A 301 -1.57 3.65 15.10
N GLY A 302 -0.76 2.88 15.84
CA GLY A 302 0.56 3.30 16.28
C GLY A 302 1.19 2.35 17.30
N GLY A 303 2.53 2.31 17.33
CA GLY A 303 3.26 1.52 18.32
C GLY A 303 3.05 0.01 18.20
N GLY A 304 2.68 -0.49 17.03
CA GLY A 304 2.45 -1.93 16.79
C GLY A 304 0.98 -2.35 16.88
N ARG A 305 0.06 -1.42 17.23
CA ARG A 305 -1.38 -1.69 17.28
C ARG A 305 -2.08 -1.04 16.09
N TYR A 306 -2.91 -1.82 15.39
CA TYR A 306 -3.77 -1.29 14.33
C TYR A 306 -4.71 -0.22 14.86
N GLY A 307 -5.09 0.70 13.97
CA GLY A 307 -6.15 1.67 14.21
C GLY A 307 -7.51 1.00 14.20
N ARG A 308 -8.54 1.81 14.39
CA ARG A 308 -9.93 1.35 14.36
C ARG A 308 -10.80 2.29 13.53
N LEU A 309 -11.82 1.71 12.93
CA LEU A 309 -12.90 2.44 12.28
C LEU A 309 -14.05 2.65 13.27
N GLU A 310 -14.76 3.75 13.09
CA GLU A 310 -16.06 4.00 13.70
C GLU A 310 -17.10 4.09 12.60
N LEU A 311 -18.10 3.21 12.70
CA LEU A 311 -19.23 3.18 11.76
C LEU A 311 -20.06 4.47 11.90
N PRO A 312 -20.67 4.95 10.79
CA PRO A 312 -21.61 6.05 10.84
C PRO A 312 -22.70 5.82 11.90
N PRO A 313 -23.19 6.86 12.62
CA PRO A 313 -24.14 6.67 13.71
C PRO A 313 -25.43 5.93 13.34
N HIS A 314 -25.89 6.04 12.08
CA HIS A 314 -27.08 5.34 11.61
C HIS A 314 -26.85 3.83 11.41
N LEU A 315 -25.61 3.42 11.12
CA LEU A 315 -25.17 2.02 11.03
C LEU A 315 -24.77 1.47 12.40
N SER A 316 -24.07 2.25 13.23
CA SER A 316 -23.56 1.79 14.53
C SER A 316 -24.65 1.33 15.49
N LYS A 317 -25.80 2.03 15.51
CA LYS A 317 -26.97 1.67 16.32
C LYS A 317 -27.56 0.29 15.99
N LYS A 318 -27.36 -0.17 14.75
CA LYS A 318 -27.91 -1.44 14.26
C LYS A 318 -26.90 -2.59 14.30
N MET A 319 -25.61 -2.29 14.14
CA MET A 319 -24.56 -3.29 13.86
C MET A 319 -23.60 -3.54 15.03
N GLY A 320 -23.53 -2.64 16.01
CA GLY A 320 -22.52 -2.68 17.07
C GLY A 320 -21.13 -2.26 16.58
N GLN A 321 -20.25 -1.80 17.48
CA GLN A 321 -18.92 -1.29 17.11
C GLN A 321 -17.84 -2.39 17.25
N ARG A 322 -17.11 -2.68 16.17
CA ARG A 322 -15.88 -3.51 16.14
C ARG A 322 -14.79 -2.83 15.33
N THR A 323 -13.54 -3.30 15.44
CA THR A 323 -12.38 -2.67 14.78
C THR A 323 -11.83 -3.55 13.66
N LEU A 324 -11.43 -2.97 12.51
CA LEU A 324 -10.81 -3.75 11.42
C LEU A 324 -9.51 -4.45 11.86
N GLY A 325 -8.79 -3.86 12.81
CA GLY A 325 -7.56 -4.42 13.37
C GLY A 325 -7.74 -5.74 14.12
N ASP A 326 -8.97 -6.16 14.40
CA ASP A 326 -9.29 -7.46 15.00
C ASP A 326 -9.28 -8.61 13.96
N PHE A 327 -9.23 -8.29 12.65
CA PHE A 327 -9.35 -9.27 11.56
C PHE A 327 -8.06 -9.51 10.75
N THR A 328 -7.02 -8.71 10.97
CA THR A 328 -5.77 -8.69 10.17
C THR A 328 -4.54 -9.30 10.82
#